data_AF-A0A937F432-F1
#
_entry.id   AF-A0A937F432-F1
#
_cell.length_a   1.000
_cell.length_b   1.000
_cell.length_c   1.000
_cell.angle_alpha   90.00
_cell.angle_beta   90.00
_cell.angle_gamma   90.00
#
_symmetry.space_group_name_H-M   'P 1'
#
loop_
_entity.id
_entity.type
_entity.pdbx_description
1 polymer ?
#
loop_
_entity_poly.entity_id
_entity_poly.type
_entity_poly.pdbx_seq_one_letter_code
_entity_poly.pdbx_strand_id
1 'polypeptide(L)'
;MLDEKYAHYVIKQEARVEDAITYDRYFNRRIEQSVMRHIASCSPETPAYEAAAIMEEEKISCLFIQDKGKYVGYVTDIILRNKIIADRKAADTYVTDIMDTDIYTITMDSYVYEAILLMFKNKIRYLLVEEGGETKGVISRNKLLADQAQSPFIFLQSVRQAISVEELQNKWSEVPELAYNLLTRGVKSELVNEVISNVSDTIDQKVIEGVIEEMGPPPARFVYMCLGSEGRKEQTLKTDQDNAIIYEDKANEFRELTREYFLAFADKVSERLNTIGFTYCSGGLMAKNPRWTHSLSHWKRNYDKWIEEPNPEAVMNFSTFFDCRLIYGDEELITQLQEHIVKKLHDPGEYFFAQLANNALQYEPPLSFFRGIKTISKGEKKVFNIKRAMTPLVDLVRVYALRYQILRTNTGERLQSLMDEKVFSEKDYHELMQSYYYLMGMRLKNQAHQIMYDKESPDNFISLDTLTKIEIVTLKEIFKVIENFQQRIKIVFLKKLFG
;
A
#
# COMPACT_ATOMS: atom_id res chain seq x y z
N MET A 1 -39.84 4.43 8.90
CA MET A 1 -39.71 2.97 8.81
C MET A 1 -38.60 2.73 7.79
N LEU A 2 -37.37 2.61 8.28
CA LEU A 2 -36.19 2.39 7.45
C LEU A 2 -36.21 0.93 7.02
N ASP A 3 -36.18 0.67 5.71
CA ASP A 3 -36.28 -0.66 5.13
C ASP A 3 -35.00 -1.45 5.46
N GLU A 4 -35.11 -2.40 6.41
CA GLU A 4 -34.03 -3.26 6.91
C GLU A 4 -33.42 -4.18 5.83
N LYS A 5 -33.90 -4.12 4.58
CA LYS A 5 -33.46 -4.94 3.44
C LYS A 5 -32.20 -4.46 2.71
N TYR A 6 -31.53 -3.39 3.16
CA TYR A 6 -30.30 -2.91 2.53
C TYR A 6 -29.15 -2.56 3.49
N ALA A 7 -29.37 -2.65 4.80
CA ALA A 7 -28.34 -2.39 5.81
C ALA A 7 -27.16 -3.40 5.75
N HIS A 8 -27.36 -4.55 5.09
CA HIS A 8 -26.33 -5.58 4.90
C HIS A 8 -25.34 -5.27 3.78
N TYR A 9 -25.60 -4.29 2.91
CA TYR A 9 -24.63 -3.87 1.88
C TYR A 9 -23.56 -2.91 2.41
N VAL A 10 -23.75 -2.36 3.62
CA VAL A 10 -22.91 -1.27 4.15
C VAL A 10 -21.98 -1.72 5.27
N ILE A 11 -22.14 -2.90 5.89
CA ILE A 11 -21.25 -3.32 6.99
C ILE A 11 -21.01 -4.83 6.99
N LYS A 12 -19.87 -5.25 6.43
CA LYS A 12 -18.94 -6.25 7.01
C LYS A 12 -17.66 -6.34 6.18
N GLN A 13 -16.80 -5.34 6.29
CA GLN A 13 -15.36 -5.58 6.11
C GLN A 13 -14.78 -5.85 7.50
N GLU A 14 -14.92 -7.10 7.95
CA GLU A 14 -13.93 -7.68 8.86
C GLU A 14 -12.62 -7.79 8.05
N ALA A 15 -11.95 -6.64 7.86
CA ALA A 15 -10.55 -6.63 7.47
C ALA A 15 -9.85 -7.53 8.48
N ARG A 16 -9.29 -8.63 7.96
CA ARG A 16 -8.73 -9.72 8.75
C ARG A 16 -7.88 -9.16 9.87
N VAL A 17 -8.26 -9.48 11.10
CA VAL A 17 -7.52 -9.15 12.32
C VAL A 17 -6.05 -9.62 12.22
N GLU A 18 -5.75 -10.61 11.38
CA GLU A 18 -4.40 -11.07 11.06
C GLU A 18 -3.52 -10.02 10.37
N ASP A 19 -4.07 -9.16 9.51
CA ASP A 19 -3.29 -8.09 8.87
C ASP A 19 -2.95 -6.99 9.90
N ALA A 20 -3.87 -6.70 10.82
CA ALA A 20 -3.63 -5.76 11.91
C ALA A 20 -2.51 -6.20 12.86
N ILE A 21 -2.32 -7.51 13.07
CA ILE A 21 -1.28 -8.09 13.93
C ILE A 21 0.13 -7.80 13.38
N THR A 22 0.30 -7.64 12.07
CA THR A 22 1.59 -7.30 11.47
C THR A 22 1.96 -5.82 11.69
N TYR A 23 0.95 -4.94 11.79
CA TYR A 23 1.12 -3.50 12.01
C TYR A 23 1.30 -3.11 13.50
N ASP A 24 0.96 -4.01 14.43
CA ASP A 24 0.91 -3.72 15.87
C ASP A 24 2.26 -3.85 16.61
N ARG A 25 3.36 -3.99 15.87
CA ARG A 25 4.70 -4.07 16.48
C ARG A 25 5.10 -2.81 17.22
N TYR A 26 4.55 -1.63 16.89
CA TYR A 26 4.97 -0.39 17.57
C TYR A 26 4.35 -0.26 18.97
N PHE A 27 3.04 -0.45 19.08
CA PHE A 27 2.33 -0.32 20.35
C PHE A 27 2.74 -1.41 21.34
N ASN A 28 3.06 -2.60 20.83
CA ASN A 28 3.56 -3.72 21.61
C ASN A 28 5.09 -3.72 21.80
N ARG A 29 5.81 -2.63 21.44
CA ARG A 29 7.21 -2.43 21.87
C ARG A 29 7.24 -2.01 23.33
N ARG A 30 8.33 -2.37 23.99
CA ARG A 30 8.66 -1.90 25.33
C ARG A 30 9.27 -0.49 25.29
N ILE A 31 9.09 0.28 26.35
CA ILE A 31 9.66 1.63 26.47
C ILE A 31 11.19 1.62 26.36
N GLU A 32 11.86 0.56 26.81
CA GLU A 32 13.32 0.36 26.64
C GLU A 32 13.78 0.44 25.18
N GLN A 33 12.89 0.11 24.23
CA GLN A 33 13.16 0.11 22.79
C GLN A 33 12.88 1.47 22.13
N SER A 34 12.44 2.46 22.91
CA SER A 34 12.13 3.81 22.45
C SER A 34 13.27 4.78 22.77
N VAL A 35 13.50 5.76 21.89
CA VAL A 35 14.53 6.77 22.11
C VAL A 35 14.05 7.75 23.19
N MET A 36 14.66 7.66 24.37
CA MET A 36 14.44 8.57 25.50
C MET A 36 15.23 9.86 25.32
N ARG A 37 14.69 10.97 25.85
CA ARG A 37 15.43 12.23 25.95
C ARG A 37 16.04 12.40 27.33
N HIS A 38 17.11 13.18 27.41
CA HIS A 38 17.63 13.64 28.69
C HIS A 38 16.59 14.48 29.41
N ILE A 39 16.65 14.47 30.74
CA ILE A 39 15.75 15.24 31.59
C ILE A 39 16.43 16.58 31.85
N ALA A 40 15.95 17.63 31.20
CA ALA A 40 16.34 18.98 31.55
C ALA A 40 15.64 19.40 32.85
N SER A 41 16.39 20.00 33.78
CA SER A 41 15.85 20.40 35.07
C SER A 41 16.48 21.67 35.64
N CYS A 42 15.77 22.33 36.54
CA CYS A 42 16.22 23.50 37.30
C CYS A 42 15.89 23.36 38.80
N SER A 43 16.37 24.30 39.64
CA SER A 43 16.06 24.32 41.08
C SER A 43 14.68 24.95 41.36
N PRO A 44 14.05 24.67 42.51
CA PRO A 44 12.74 25.24 42.86
C PRO A 44 12.70 26.77 42.90
N GLU A 45 13.83 27.41 43.23
CA GLU A 45 14.01 28.86 43.33
C GLU A 45 14.43 29.49 41.99
N THR A 46 14.44 28.72 40.90
CA THR A 46 14.73 29.27 39.57
C THR A 46 13.60 30.23 39.19
N PRO A 47 13.88 31.49 38.82
CA PRO A 47 12.85 32.42 38.35
C PRO A 47 12.19 31.97 37.04
N ALA A 48 10.91 32.29 36.85
CA ALA A 48 10.14 31.86 35.68
C ALA A 48 10.73 32.37 34.34
N TYR A 49 11.32 33.56 34.32
CA TYR A 49 12.02 34.08 33.12
C TYR A 49 13.26 33.25 32.78
N GLU A 50 13.99 32.76 33.79
CA GLU A 50 15.19 31.95 33.61
C GLU A 50 14.82 30.54 33.16
N ALA A 51 13.76 29.97 33.74
CA ALA A 51 13.18 28.72 33.25
C ALA A 51 12.77 28.79 31.77
N ALA A 52 12.12 29.89 31.37
CA ALA A 52 11.78 30.13 29.96
C ALA A 52 13.03 30.24 29.06
N ALA A 53 14.09 30.90 29.54
CA ALA A 53 15.35 31.01 28.81
C ALA A 53 16.04 29.64 28.63
N ILE A 54 16.09 28.82 29.68
CA ILE A 54 16.60 27.44 29.62
C ILE A 54 15.79 26.63 28.60
N MET A 55 14.46 26.77 28.63
CA MET A 55 13.59 26.05 27.70
C MET A 55 13.85 26.42 26.23
N GLU A 56 14.11 27.69 25.95
CA GLU A 56 14.48 28.16 24.60
C GLU A 56 15.87 27.67 24.18
N GLU A 57 16.87 27.79 25.06
CA GLU A 57 18.26 27.37 24.79
C GLU A 57 18.35 25.87 24.50
N GLU A 58 17.70 25.05 25.33
CA GLU A 58 17.66 23.59 25.20
C GLU A 58 16.65 23.11 24.14
N LYS A 59 15.83 24.01 23.59
CA LYS A 59 14.74 23.71 22.63
C LYS A 59 13.76 22.66 23.15
N ILE A 60 13.32 22.84 24.40
CA ILE A 60 12.40 21.95 25.11
C ILE A 60 11.10 22.69 25.45
N SER A 61 10.02 21.94 25.61
CA SER A 61 8.67 22.47 25.95
C SER A 61 8.22 22.07 27.36
N CYS A 62 9.09 21.40 28.11
CA CYS A 62 8.88 20.97 29.49
C CYS A 62 10.23 20.97 30.20
N LEU A 63 10.29 21.65 31.35
CA LEU A 63 11.45 21.70 32.24
C LEU A 63 11.03 21.12 33.59
N PHE A 64 11.76 20.13 34.09
CA PHE A 64 11.46 19.52 35.39
C PHE A 64 12.09 20.34 36.53
N ILE A 65 11.50 20.28 37.71
CA ILE A 65 12.03 20.92 38.91
C ILE A 65 12.60 19.82 39.80
N GLN A 66 13.86 19.96 40.18
CA GLN A 66 14.55 19.00 41.03
C GLN A 66 14.91 19.62 42.39
N ASP A 67 14.44 19.01 43.48
CA ASP A 67 14.84 19.35 44.86
C ASP A 67 15.51 18.13 45.51
N LYS A 68 16.70 18.33 46.08
CA LYS A 68 17.49 17.29 46.78
C LYS A 68 17.58 15.95 46.01
N GLY A 69 17.74 16.03 44.68
CA GLY A 69 17.87 14.87 43.81
C GLY A 69 16.55 14.24 43.37
N LYS A 70 15.39 14.75 43.79
CA LYS A 70 14.06 14.26 43.38
C LYS A 70 13.35 15.25 42.48
N TYR A 71 12.66 14.75 41.46
CA TYR A 71 11.76 15.58 40.65
C TYR A 71 10.48 15.86 41.45
N VAL A 72 10.19 17.14 41.69
CA VAL A 72 9.08 17.61 42.56
C VAL A 72 7.98 18.35 41.79
N GLY A 73 8.26 18.74 40.55
CA GLY A 73 7.26 19.27 39.62
C GLY A 73 7.83 19.49 38.23
N TYR A 74 7.04 20.13 37.37
CA TYR A 74 7.46 20.55 36.04
C TYR A 74 6.78 21.86 35.61
N VAL A 75 7.41 22.57 34.68
CA VAL A 75 6.84 23.74 33.99
C VAL A 75 6.84 23.51 32.48
N THR A 76 5.79 23.99 31.82
CA THR A 76 5.61 23.92 30.35
C THR A 76 5.28 25.29 29.80
N ASP A 77 5.31 25.44 28.46
CA ASP A 77 4.89 26.67 27.79
C ASP A 77 3.48 27.13 28.19
N ILE A 78 2.58 26.17 28.46
CA ILE A 78 1.21 26.42 28.88
C ILE A 78 1.17 26.96 30.31
N ILE A 79 1.98 26.39 31.20
CA ILE A 79 2.08 26.85 32.59
C ILE A 79 2.65 28.27 32.63
N LEU A 80 3.76 28.54 31.94
CA LEU A 80 4.35 29.87 31.88
C LEU A 80 3.36 30.90 31.31
N ARG A 81 2.71 30.58 30.18
CA ARG A 81 1.70 31.45 29.57
C ARG A 81 0.53 31.74 30.50
N ASN A 82 -0.01 30.72 31.16
CA ASN A 82 -1.20 30.91 32.00
C ASN A 82 -0.85 31.54 33.35
N LYS A 83 0.17 31.03 34.05
CA LYS A 83 0.50 31.39 35.43
C LYS A 83 1.37 32.64 35.57
N ILE A 84 2.13 33.01 34.54
CA ILE A 84 2.89 34.27 34.52
C ILE A 84 2.16 35.32 33.71
N ILE A 85 1.90 35.06 32.42
CA ILE A 85 1.37 36.08 31.51
C ILE A 85 -0.12 36.36 31.79
N ALA A 86 -0.97 35.33 31.78
CA ALA A 86 -2.41 35.53 31.94
C ALA A 86 -2.77 35.99 33.35
N ASP A 87 -2.15 35.40 34.38
CA ASP A 87 -2.32 35.79 35.78
C ASP A 87 -1.55 37.09 36.16
N ARG A 88 -0.77 37.66 35.24
CA ARG A 88 0.04 38.89 35.42
C ARG A 88 0.99 38.84 36.62
N LYS A 89 1.58 37.68 36.89
CA LYS A 89 2.65 37.55 37.90
C LYS A 89 3.97 38.13 37.36
N ALA A 90 4.83 38.57 38.28
CA ALA A 90 6.14 39.07 37.91
C ALA A 90 7.01 37.92 37.34
N ALA A 91 7.84 38.22 36.34
CA ALA A 91 8.62 37.20 35.64
C ALA A 91 9.71 36.57 36.53
N ASP A 92 10.07 37.22 37.63
CA ASP A 92 10.97 36.74 38.68
C ASP A 92 10.31 35.82 39.72
N THR A 93 9.00 35.53 39.58
CA THR A 93 8.30 34.51 40.39
C THR A 93 9.01 33.17 40.27
N TYR A 94 9.27 32.49 41.39
CA TYR A 94 9.94 31.19 41.40
C TYR A 94 9.08 30.10 40.76
N VAL A 95 9.73 29.15 40.06
CA VAL A 95 9.04 28.02 39.41
C VAL A 95 8.22 27.19 40.40
N THR A 96 8.64 27.09 41.67
CA THR A 96 7.87 26.39 42.72
C THR A 96 6.46 26.96 42.93
N ASP A 97 6.24 28.25 42.65
CA ASP A 97 4.94 28.92 42.84
C ASP A 97 3.98 28.76 41.64
N ILE A 98 4.46 28.17 40.55
CA ILE A 98 3.71 28.02 39.29
C ILE A 98 3.73 26.59 38.73
N MET A 99 4.66 25.74 39.18
CA MET A 99 4.83 24.38 38.66
C MET A 99 3.58 23.52 38.87
N ASP A 100 3.47 22.50 38.04
CA ASP A 100 2.57 21.39 38.28
C ASP A 100 3.32 20.29 39.04
N THR A 101 2.71 19.74 40.07
CA THR A 101 3.28 18.71 40.96
C THR A 101 2.89 17.29 40.55
N ASP A 102 1.95 17.12 39.63
CA ASP A 102 1.46 15.82 39.20
C ASP A 102 2.44 15.16 38.20
N ILE A 103 3.54 14.66 38.73
CA ILE A 103 4.54 13.90 37.96
C ILE A 103 4.05 12.45 37.79
N TYR A 104 4.03 12.00 36.54
CA TYR A 104 3.70 10.63 36.20
C TYR A 104 4.93 9.91 35.65
N THR A 105 5.11 8.67 36.10
CA THR A 105 6.23 7.81 35.70
C THR A 105 5.72 6.59 34.96
N ILE A 106 6.61 5.96 34.19
CA ILE A 106 6.39 4.68 33.53
C ILE A 106 7.69 3.87 33.57
N THR A 107 7.58 2.55 33.64
CA THR A 107 8.74 1.67 33.70
C THR A 107 9.25 1.31 32.30
N MET A 108 10.54 0.97 32.18
CA MET A 108 11.14 0.56 30.90
C MET A 108 10.51 -0.70 30.27
N ASP A 109 9.97 -1.59 31.08
CA ASP A 109 9.32 -2.84 30.66
C ASP A 109 7.85 -2.65 30.24
N SER A 110 7.27 -1.48 30.52
CA SER A 110 5.93 -1.12 30.04
C SER A 110 5.89 -1.03 28.52
N TYR A 111 4.72 -1.24 27.95
CA TYR A 111 4.47 -1.11 26.53
C TYR A 111 4.17 0.33 26.13
N VAL A 112 4.43 0.65 24.85
CA VAL A 112 4.13 1.98 24.29
C VAL A 112 2.64 2.33 24.39
N TYR A 113 1.72 1.36 24.20
CA TYR A 113 0.29 1.63 24.37
C TYR A 113 -0.07 2.04 25.80
N GLU A 114 0.60 1.48 26.81
CA GLU A 114 0.37 1.81 28.21
C GLU A 114 0.78 3.26 28.49
N ALA A 115 1.91 3.70 27.92
CA ALA A 115 2.33 5.10 27.98
C ALA A 115 1.29 6.05 27.38
N ILE A 116 0.78 5.72 26.20
CA ILE A 116 -0.19 6.55 25.49
C ILE A 116 -1.52 6.61 26.25
N LEU A 117 -2.00 5.48 26.78
CA LEU A 117 -3.22 5.43 27.59
C LEU A 117 -3.06 6.22 28.88
N LEU A 118 -1.90 6.13 29.54
CA LEU A 118 -1.59 6.91 30.75
C LEU A 118 -1.56 8.40 30.45
N MET A 119 -0.94 8.81 29.34
CA MET A 119 -0.94 10.20 28.88
C MET A 119 -2.36 10.71 28.57
N PHE A 120 -3.18 9.89 27.91
CA PHE A 120 -4.54 10.26 27.54
C PHE A 120 -5.45 10.38 28.77
N LYS A 121 -5.45 9.37 29.64
CA LYS A 121 -6.27 9.30 30.86
C LYS A 121 -6.02 10.47 31.79
N ASN A 122 -4.76 10.85 31.97
CA ASN A 122 -4.36 11.93 32.87
C ASN A 122 -4.20 13.29 32.15
N LYS A 123 -4.47 13.36 30.83
CA LYS A 123 -4.34 14.57 30.00
C LYS A 123 -2.95 15.21 30.04
N ILE A 124 -1.92 14.41 30.29
CA ILE A 124 -0.52 14.83 30.36
C ILE A 124 0.20 14.59 29.02
N ARG A 125 1.37 15.21 28.86
CA ARG A 125 2.17 15.13 27.62
C ARG A 125 3.53 14.47 27.80
N TYR A 126 4.00 14.32 29.03
CA TYR A 126 5.34 13.82 29.37
C TYR A 126 5.22 12.75 30.44
N LEU A 127 6.03 11.70 30.33
CA LEU A 127 6.22 10.67 31.35
C LEU A 127 7.71 10.54 31.64
N LEU A 128 8.06 10.52 32.92
CA LEU A 128 9.40 10.12 33.35
C LEU A 128 9.54 8.61 33.22
N VAL A 129 10.67 8.15 32.70
CA VAL A 129 10.95 6.72 32.53
C VAL A 129 11.82 6.24 33.69
N GLU A 130 11.39 5.19 34.36
CA GLU A 130 12.08 4.61 35.52
C GLU A 130 12.58 3.18 35.24
N GLU A 131 13.72 2.85 35.82
CA GLU A 131 14.28 1.50 35.87
C GLU A 131 14.95 1.28 37.22
N GLY A 132 14.56 0.23 37.94
CA GLY A 132 15.14 -0.10 39.25
C GLY A 132 14.98 0.99 40.31
N GLY A 133 13.99 1.88 40.18
CA GLY A 133 13.76 3.02 41.08
C GLY A 133 14.58 4.27 40.76
N GLU A 134 15.33 4.28 39.65
CA GLU A 134 16.02 5.47 39.14
C GLU A 134 15.32 6.01 37.90
N THR A 135 15.20 7.34 37.80
CA THR A 135 14.70 8.00 36.60
C THR A 135 15.79 8.09 35.54
N LYS A 136 15.56 7.48 34.38
CA LYS A 136 16.55 7.36 33.30
C LYS A 136 16.34 8.35 32.15
N GLY A 137 15.13 8.87 31.99
CA GLY A 137 14.81 9.78 30.89
C GLY A 137 13.38 10.27 30.91
N VAL A 138 13.01 10.99 29.87
CA VAL A 138 11.63 11.43 29.63
C VAL A 138 11.17 11.03 28.23
N ILE A 139 9.92 10.60 28.12
CA ILE A 139 9.20 10.41 26.86
C ILE A 139 8.07 11.43 26.75
N SER A 140 7.87 11.97 25.54
CA SER A 140 6.77 12.89 25.27
C SER A 140 5.77 12.27 24.30
N ARG A 141 4.50 12.67 24.43
CA ARG A 141 3.43 12.24 23.53
C ARG A 141 3.79 12.52 22.08
N ASN A 142 4.29 13.71 21.79
CA ASN A 142 4.70 14.07 20.43
C ASN A 142 5.86 13.22 19.94
N LYS A 143 6.78 12.75 20.80
CA LYS A 143 7.88 11.87 20.39
C LYS A 143 7.36 10.46 20.08
N LEU A 144 6.50 9.89 20.94
CA LEU A 144 5.84 8.61 20.68
C LEU A 144 5.02 8.66 19.38
N LEU A 145 4.31 9.76 19.14
CA LEU A 145 3.54 9.97 17.91
C LEU A 145 4.42 10.36 16.70
N ALA A 146 5.57 11.01 16.88
CA ALA A 146 6.46 11.39 15.79
C ALA A 146 7.26 10.19 15.26
N ASP A 147 7.65 9.27 16.14
CA ASP A 147 8.17 7.96 15.73
C ASP A 147 7.10 7.14 14.95
N GLN A 148 5.83 7.52 15.11
CA GLN A 148 4.66 6.99 14.41
C GLN A 148 4.26 7.81 13.16
N ALA A 149 4.73 9.04 12.96
CA ALA A 149 4.31 9.93 11.86
C ALA A 149 4.76 9.43 10.47
N GLN A 150 5.65 8.45 10.44
CA GLN A 150 6.05 7.73 9.23
C GLN A 150 5.50 6.29 9.20
N SER A 151 4.53 5.98 10.06
CA SER A 151 3.84 4.70 10.06
C SER A 151 2.87 4.65 8.88
N PRO A 152 2.99 3.65 7.99
CA PRO A 152 2.03 3.41 6.93
C PRO A 152 0.59 3.30 7.43
N PHE A 153 0.40 2.78 8.66
CA PHE A 153 -0.91 2.63 9.27
C PHE A 153 -1.58 3.98 9.58
N ILE A 154 -0.85 4.94 10.15
CA ILE A 154 -1.42 6.27 10.45
C ILE A 154 -1.69 7.04 9.18
N PHE A 155 -0.80 6.90 8.20
CA PHE A 155 -1.04 7.45 6.87
C PHE A 155 -2.34 6.88 6.27
N LEU A 156 -2.51 5.55 6.25
CA LEU A 156 -3.72 4.89 5.75
C LEU A 156 -4.98 5.34 6.51
N GLN A 157 -4.90 5.49 7.84
CA GLN A 157 -6.01 6.00 8.63
C GLN A 157 -6.39 7.44 8.25
N SER A 158 -5.41 8.27 7.93
CA SER A 158 -5.67 9.64 7.45
C SER A 158 -6.34 9.65 6.07
N VAL A 159 -6.04 8.68 5.19
CA VAL A 159 -6.74 8.50 3.91
C VAL A 159 -8.20 8.12 4.15
N ARG A 160 -8.48 7.20 5.08
CA ARG A 160 -9.86 6.80 5.42
C ARG A 160 -10.71 7.96 5.96
N GLN A 161 -10.07 8.88 6.67
CA GLN A 161 -10.71 10.06 7.26
C GLN A 161 -10.91 11.20 6.26
N ALA A 162 -10.30 11.14 5.08
CA ALA A 162 -10.51 12.15 4.06
C ALA A 162 -11.99 12.22 3.64
N ILE A 163 -12.52 13.42 3.53
CA ILE A 163 -13.94 13.67 3.22
C ILE A 163 -14.14 14.30 1.84
N SER A 164 -13.07 14.67 1.14
CA SER A 164 -13.14 15.30 -0.17
C SER A 164 -12.14 14.71 -1.17
N VAL A 165 -12.44 14.89 -2.47
CA VAL A 165 -11.55 14.50 -3.57
C VAL A 165 -10.21 15.25 -3.49
N GLU A 166 -10.22 16.51 -3.04
CA GLU A 166 -9.00 17.32 -2.84
C GLU A 166 -8.12 16.77 -1.72
N GLU A 167 -8.72 16.36 -0.59
CA GLU A 167 -7.97 15.71 0.49
C GLU A 167 -7.37 14.37 0.04
N LEU A 168 -8.12 13.57 -0.71
CA LEU A 168 -7.62 12.31 -1.29
C LEU A 168 -6.48 12.56 -2.28
N GLN A 169 -6.56 13.61 -3.11
CA GLN A 169 -5.49 14.04 -4.01
C GLN A 169 -4.23 14.41 -3.25
N ASN A 170 -4.37 15.24 -2.21
CA ASN A 170 -3.25 15.62 -1.34
C ASN A 170 -2.62 14.38 -0.70
N LYS A 171 -3.42 13.44 -0.21
CA LYS A 171 -2.92 12.18 0.35
C LYS A 171 -2.19 11.34 -0.70
N TRP A 172 -2.75 11.15 -1.88
CA TRP A 172 -2.08 10.41 -2.95
C TRP A 172 -0.72 11.03 -3.31
N SER A 173 -0.61 12.36 -3.28
CA SER A 173 0.65 13.08 -3.53
C SER A 173 1.75 12.84 -2.48
N GLU A 174 1.40 12.41 -1.27
CA GLU A 174 2.33 12.04 -0.19
C GLU A 174 2.89 10.61 -0.34
N VAL A 175 2.22 9.73 -1.11
CA VAL A 175 2.58 8.30 -1.26
C VAL A 175 4.00 8.07 -1.80
N PRO A 176 4.51 8.83 -2.80
CA PRO A 176 5.88 8.69 -3.27
C PRO A 176 6.92 8.85 -2.16
N GLU A 177 6.75 9.83 -1.29
CA GLU A 177 7.66 10.08 -0.16
C GLU A 177 7.57 8.94 0.88
N LEU A 178 6.37 8.48 1.20
CA LEU A 178 6.16 7.33 2.08
C LEU A 178 6.89 6.09 1.53
N ALA A 179 6.68 5.77 0.25
CA ALA A 179 7.29 4.61 -0.40
C ALA A 179 8.83 4.72 -0.42
N TYR A 180 9.38 5.89 -0.76
CA TYR A 180 10.82 6.12 -0.76
C TYR A 180 11.45 5.96 0.64
N ASN A 181 10.81 6.53 1.66
CA ASN A 181 11.27 6.44 3.05
C ASN A 181 11.26 4.99 3.58
N LEU A 182 10.25 4.19 3.22
CA LEU A 182 10.22 2.77 3.58
C LEU A 182 11.35 1.99 2.89
N LEU A 183 11.54 2.19 1.58
CA LEU A 183 12.57 1.49 0.81
C LEU A 183 13.99 1.83 1.28
N THR A 184 14.27 3.10 1.57
CA THR A 184 15.58 3.55 2.07
C THR A 184 15.93 3.03 3.46
N ARG A 185 14.92 2.64 4.26
CA ARG A 185 15.07 1.97 5.56
C ARG A 185 15.23 0.45 5.46
N GLY A 186 15.27 -0.09 4.24
CA GLY A 186 15.41 -1.53 4.02
C GLY A 186 14.12 -2.32 4.22
N VAL A 187 12.94 -1.67 4.23
CA VAL A 187 11.67 -2.39 4.17
C VAL A 187 11.58 -3.11 2.84
N LYS A 188 11.16 -4.38 2.87
CA LYS A 188 10.98 -5.20 1.65
C LYS A 188 9.97 -4.55 0.73
N SER A 189 10.26 -4.52 -0.57
CA SER A 189 9.38 -3.93 -1.60
C SER A 189 8.00 -4.54 -1.62
N GLU A 190 7.86 -5.84 -1.32
CA GLU A 190 6.58 -6.52 -1.10
C GLU A 190 5.65 -5.75 -0.16
N LEU A 191 6.14 -5.42 1.04
CA LEU A 191 5.39 -4.67 2.03
C LEU A 191 5.11 -3.24 1.58
N VAL A 192 6.05 -2.63 0.83
CA VAL A 192 5.85 -1.28 0.28
C VAL A 192 4.75 -1.27 -0.78
N ASN A 193 4.70 -2.28 -1.66
CA ASN A 193 3.61 -2.43 -2.63
C ASN A 193 2.27 -2.66 -1.95
N GLU A 194 2.24 -3.44 -0.87
CA GLU A 194 1.03 -3.67 -0.10
C GLU A 194 0.51 -2.35 0.49
N VAL A 195 1.40 -1.52 1.06
CA VAL A 195 1.06 -0.18 1.55
C VAL A 195 0.49 0.70 0.44
N ILE A 196 1.17 0.79 -0.72
CA ILE A 196 0.69 1.59 -1.86
C ILE A 196 -0.68 1.09 -2.33
N SER A 197 -0.86 -0.23 -2.44
CA SER A 197 -2.11 -0.84 -2.90
C SER A 197 -3.24 -0.60 -1.90
N ASN A 198 -2.99 -0.73 -0.60
CA ASN A 198 -4.00 -0.46 0.44
C ASN A 198 -4.43 1.01 0.45
N VAL A 199 -3.51 1.94 0.18
CA VAL A 199 -3.85 3.36 0.01
C VAL A 199 -4.71 3.57 -1.24
N SER A 200 -4.33 2.98 -2.38
CA SER A 200 -5.12 3.01 -3.62
C SER A 200 -6.53 2.49 -3.39
N ASP A 201 -6.66 1.26 -2.87
CA ASP A 201 -7.94 0.62 -2.58
C ASP A 201 -8.83 1.48 -1.67
N THR A 202 -8.24 2.11 -0.65
CA THR A 202 -8.97 3.00 0.25
C THR A 202 -9.48 4.24 -0.48
N ILE A 203 -8.66 4.82 -1.36
CA ILE A 203 -9.08 5.95 -2.20
C ILE A 203 -10.23 5.52 -3.12
N ASP A 204 -10.11 4.37 -3.79
CA ASP A 204 -11.15 3.85 -4.67
C ASP A 204 -12.47 3.66 -3.92
N GLN A 205 -12.44 3.06 -2.73
CA GLN A 205 -13.61 2.89 -1.87
C GLN A 205 -14.25 4.24 -1.50
N LYS A 206 -13.45 5.22 -1.06
CA LYS A 206 -13.94 6.56 -0.70
C LYS A 206 -14.55 7.30 -1.89
N VAL A 207 -13.96 7.16 -3.08
CA VAL A 207 -14.51 7.73 -4.31
C VAL A 207 -15.83 7.07 -4.66
N ILE A 208 -15.90 5.74 -4.62
CA ILE A 208 -17.10 4.96 -4.93
C ILE A 208 -18.24 5.34 -3.97
N GLU A 209 -17.99 5.35 -2.67
CA GLU A 209 -18.96 5.75 -1.64
C GLU A 209 -19.49 7.16 -1.92
N GLY A 210 -18.61 8.13 -2.16
CA GLY A 210 -19.01 9.49 -2.44
C GLY A 210 -19.73 9.68 -3.79
N VAL A 211 -19.58 8.76 -4.75
CA VAL A 211 -20.38 8.78 -6.00
C VAL A 211 -21.76 8.15 -5.77
N ILE A 212 -21.85 7.09 -4.98
CA ILE A 212 -23.15 6.49 -4.57
C ILE A 212 -23.97 7.49 -3.78
N GLU A 213 -23.36 8.23 -2.84
CA GLU A 213 -24.05 9.29 -2.09
C GLU A 213 -24.60 10.40 -3.01
N GLU A 214 -23.89 10.74 -4.10
CA GLU A 214 -24.34 11.73 -5.08
C GLU A 214 -25.45 11.21 -5.98
N MET A 215 -25.31 9.99 -6.51
CA MET A 215 -26.21 9.42 -7.50
C MET A 215 -27.46 8.77 -6.90
N GLY A 216 -27.43 8.45 -5.61
CA GLY A 216 -28.41 7.60 -4.95
C GLY A 216 -28.01 6.12 -4.97
N PRO A 217 -28.80 5.25 -4.34
CA PRO A 217 -28.47 3.83 -4.21
C PRO A 217 -28.46 3.11 -5.57
N PRO A 218 -27.55 2.13 -5.77
CA PRO A 218 -27.50 1.36 -7.01
C PRO A 218 -28.78 0.53 -7.20
N PRO A 219 -29.27 0.36 -8.46
CA PRO A 219 -30.50 -0.38 -8.76
C PRO A 219 -30.36 -1.90 -8.63
N ALA A 220 -29.15 -2.39 -8.37
CA ALA A 220 -28.80 -3.80 -8.34
C ALA A 220 -27.58 -4.05 -7.44
N ARG A 221 -27.46 -5.26 -6.88
CA ARG A 221 -26.19 -5.74 -6.30
C ARG A 221 -25.09 -5.64 -7.36
N PHE A 222 -23.91 -5.19 -6.97
CA PHE A 222 -22.80 -5.04 -7.90
C PHE A 222 -21.47 -5.23 -7.21
N VAL A 223 -20.43 -5.40 -8.04
CA VAL A 223 -19.02 -5.41 -7.68
C VAL A 223 -18.32 -4.40 -8.57
N TYR A 224 -17.58 -3.50 -7.94
CA TYR A 224 -16.49 -2.79 -8.58
C TYR A 224 -15.21 -3.59 -8.34
N MET A 225 -14.60 -4.08 -9.41
CA MET A 225 -13.36 -4.85 -9.35
C MET A 225 -12.22 -4.09 -10.03
N CYS A 226 -11.04 -4.19 -9.44
CA CYS A 226 -9.80 -3.78 -10.08
C CYS A 226 -9.15 -4.96 -10.80
N LEU A 227 -8.28 -4.65 -11.77
CA LEU A 227 -7.63 -5.61 -12.64
C LEU A 227 -6.12 -5.36 -12.63
N GLY A 228 -5.34 -6.23 -13.29
CA GLY A 228 -3.93 -5.96 -13.53
C GLY A 228 -3.13 -5.79 -12.24
N SER A 229 -2.21 -4.81 -12.20
CA SER A 229 -1.34 -4.62 -11.02
C SER A 229 -2.11 -4.29 -9.75
N GLU A 230 -3.21 -3.56 -9.86
CA GLU A 230 -4.05 -3.19 -8.73
C GLU A 230 -4.79 -4.42 -8.19
N GLY A 231 -5.32 -5.25 -9.09
CA GLY A 231 -5.95 -6.52 -8.75
C GLY A 231 -4.97 -7.53 -8.13
N ARG A 232 -3.68 -7.45 -8.46
CA ARG A 232 -2.60 -8.23 -7.82
C ARG A 232 -2.07 -7.64 -6.51
N LYS A 233 -2.52 -6.46 -6.09
CA LYS A 233 -1.91 -5.69 -4.97
C LYS A 233 -0.41 -5.40 -5.19
N GLU A 234 -0.06 -5.08 -6.44
CA GLU A 234 1.32 -4.80 -6.87
C GLU A 234 1.40 -3.39 -7.48
N GLN A 235 0.58 -2.47 -6.95
CA GLN A 235 0.44 -1.13 -7.47
C GLN A 235 1.75 -0.35 -7.34
N THR A 236 2.01 0.52 -8.31
CA THR A 236 3.21 1.38 -8.36
C THR A 236 2.85 2.84 -8.47
N LEU A 237 3.85 3.72 -8.33
CA LEU A 237 3.64 5.18 -8.34
C LEU A 237 3.30 5.73 -9.74
N LYS A 238 3.63 4.99 -10.81
CA LYS A 238 3.04 5.19 -12.14
C LYS A 238 1.77 4.34 -12.25
N THR A 239 0.61 4.95 -11.99
CA THR A 239 -0.69 4.28 -11.94
C THR A 239 -1.64 4.74 -13.06
N ASP A 240 -2.28 3.78 -13.70
CA ASP A 240 -3.48 3.93 -14.51
C ASP A 240 -4.68 3.28 -13.79
N GLN A 241 -5.88 3.50 -14.32
CA GLN A 241 -7.12 2.92 -13.83
C GLN A 241 -7.45 1.65 -14.61
N ASP A 242 -7.33 0.47 -13.98
CA ASP A 242 -7.70 -0.81 -14.57
C ASP A 242 -8.84 -1.43 -13.75
N ASN A 243 -10.08 -1.24 -14.20
CA ASN A 243 -11.27 -1.61 -13.43
C ASN A 243 -12.45 -2.06 -14.30
N ALA A 244 -13.42 -2.71 -13.67
CA ALA A 244 -14.62 -3.24 -14.31
C ALA A 244 -15.76 -3.38 -13.30
N ILE A 245 -17.00 -3.46 -13.81
CA ILE A 245 -18.21 -3.65 -13.00
C ILE A 245 -18.92 -4.95 -13.38
N ILE A 246 -19.27 -5.71 -12.35
CA ILE A 246 -20.19 -6.85 -12.41
C ILE A 246 -21.46 -6.43 -11.67
N TYR A 247 -22.64 -6.62 -12.26
CA TYR A 247 -23.92 -6.47 -11.53
C TYR A 247 -24.78 -7.74 -11.61
N GLU A 248 -25.67 -7.93 -10.66
CA GLU A 248 -26.60 -9.06 -10.68
C GLU A 248 -27.51 -9.04 -11.93
N ASP A 249 -27.90 -10.22 -12.41
CA ASP A 249 -28.80 -10.32 -13.55
C ASP A 249 -30.21 -9.84 -13.16
N LYS A 250 -30.70 -8.79 -13.83
CA LYS A 250 -32.07 -8.29 -13.70
C LYS A 250 -32.99 -8.80 -14.82
N ALA A 251 -34.29 -8.79 -14.54
CA ALA A 251 -35.33 -9.03 -15.55
C ALA A 251 -35.19 -8.06 -16.73
N ASN A 252 -35.58 -8.49 -17.93
CA ASN A 252 -35.32 -7.78 -19.19
C ASN A 252 -35.73 -6.30 -19.17
N GLU A 253 -36.88 -6.00 -18.58
CA GLU A 253 -37.43 -4.64 -18.48
C GLU A 253 -36.58 -3.65 -17.67
N PHE A 254 -35.71 -4.13 -16.77
CA PHE A 254 -34.83 -3.29 -15.95
C PHE A 254 -33.37 -3.30 -16.42
N ARG A 255 -33.03 -4.10 -17.45
CA ARG A 255 -31.62 -4.29 -17.88
C ARG A 255 -30.99 -3.01 -18.40
N GLU A 256 -31.70 -2.26 -19.24
CA GLU A 256 -31.17 -1.03 -19.85
C GLU A 256 -30.96 0.05 -18.79
N LEU A 257 -31.96 0.31 -17.94
CA LEU A 257 -31.87 1.26 -16.83
C LEU A 257 -30.74 0.92 -15.84
N THR A 258 -30.60 -0.37 -15.50
CA THR A 258 -29.51 -0.84 -14.62
C THR A 258 -28.15 -0.56 -15.24
N ARG A 259 -27.99 -0.86 -16.54
CA ARG A 259 -26.75 -0.65 -17.27
C ARG A 259 -26.42 0.84 -17.40
N GLU A 260 -27.41 1.67 -17.72
CA GLU A 260 -27.25 3.12 -17.84
C GLU A 260 -26.75 3.73 -16.53
N TYR A 261 -27.36 3.35 -15.40
CA TYR A 261 -26.90 3.76 -14.08
C TYR A 261 -25.42 3.41 -13.85
N PHE A 262 -25.01 2.16 -14.08
CA PHE A 262 -23.63 1.75 -13.81
C PHE A 262 -22.62 2.38 -14.76
N LEU A 263 -23.00 2.72 -16.00
CA LEU A 263 -22.13 3.47 -16.91
C LEU A 263 -21.93 4.91 -16.45
N ALA A 264 -22.99 5.60 -16.03
CA ALA A 264 -22.90 6.94 -15.46
C ALA A 264 -22.09 6.94 -14.15
N PHE A 265 -22.30 5.93 -13.30
CA PHE A 265 -21.52 5.70 -12.08
C PHE A 265 -20.04 5.49 -12.38
N ALA A 266 -19.71 4.60 -13.33
CA ALA A 266 -18.33 4.32 -13.70
C ALA A 266 -17.62 5.55 -14.27
N ASP A 267 -18.34 6.39 -15.02
CA ASP A 267 -17.79 7.63 -15.57
C ASP A 267 -17.42 8.61 -14.45
N LYS A 268 -18.33 8.87 -13.50
CA LYS A 268 -18.07 9.74 -12.34
C LYS A 268 -16.93 9.23 -11.45
N VAL A 269 -16.88 7.92 -11.18
CA VAL A 269 -15.76 7.31 -10.43
C VAL A 269 -14.45 7.55 -11.17
N SER A 270 -14.43 7.30 -12.48
CA SER A 270 -13.21 7.43 -13.29
C SER A 270 -12.72 8.88 -13.35
N GLU A 271 -13.63 9.85 -13.44
CA GLU A 271 -13.30 11.27 -13.42
C GLU A 271 -12.67 11.69 -12.09
N ARG A 272 -13.27 11.32 -10.95
CA ARG A 272 -12.75 11.65 -9.62
C ARG A 272 -11.39 11.00 -9.36
N LEU A 273 -11.21 9.74 -9.74
CA LEU A 273 -9.91 9.06 -9.66
C LEU A 273 -8.85 9.74 -10.53
N ASN A 274 -9.23 10.19 -11.73
CA ASN A 274 -8.33 10.94 -12.60
C ASN A 274 -7.93 12.30 -12.00
N THR A 275 -8.85 13.00 -11.32
CA THR A 275 -8.53 14.22 -10.57
C THR A 275 -7.53 13.94 -9.44
N ILE A 276 -7.67 12.82 -8.71
CA ILE A 276 -6.76 12.46 -7.60
C ILE A 276 -5.35 12.12 -8.09
N GLY A 277 -5.22 11.57 -9.30
CA GLY A 277 -3.93 11.25 -9.91
C GLY A 277 -3.84 9.86 -10.54
N PHE A 278 -4.95 9.11 -10.58
CA PHE A 278 -5.04 7.83 -11.27
C PHE A 278 -5.40 8.05 -12.73
N THR A 279 -4.42 7.99 -13.62
CA THR A 279 -4.63 8.35 -15.03
C THR A 279 -5.56 7.37 -15.76
N TYR A 280 -6.29 7.85 -16.77
CA TYR A 280 -7.08 6.96 -17.63
C TYR A 280 -6.21 5.89 -18.31
N CYS A 281 -6.68 4.64 -18.29
CA CYS A 281 -5.99 3.54 -18.95
C CYS A 281 -6.01 3.69 -20.47
N SER A 282 -4.82 3.72 -21.06
CA SER A 282 -4.65 3.78 -22.53
C SER A 282 -5.06 2.49 -23.25
N GLY A 283 -5.12 1.37 -22.53
CA GLY A 283 -5.62 0.08 -23.03
C GLY A 283 -7.15 -0.04 -23.00
N GLY A 284 -7.86 0.93 -22.40
CA GLY A 284 -9.32 0.96 -22.35
C GLY A 284 -9.95 -0.10 -21.44
N LEU A 285 -9.20 -0.66 -20.49
CA LEU A 285 -9.65 -1.62 -19.47
C LEU A 285 -10.30 -0.92 -18.27
N MET A 286 -11.35 -0.14 -18.54
CA MET A 286 -12.04 0.65 -17.52
C MET A 286 -13.53 0.37 -17.47
N ALA A 287 -14.16 0.43 -16.30
CA ALA A 287 -15.60 0.26 -16.12
C ALA A 287 -16.40 1.29 -16.95
N LYS A 288 -15.86 2.50 -17.18
CA LYS A 288 -16.50 3.49 -18.05
C LYS A 288 -16.60 3.05 -19.51
N ASN A 289 -15.77 2.09 -19.94
CA ASN A 289 -15.92 1.45 -21.23
C ASN A 289 -17.11 0.48 -21.16
N PRO A 290 -18.14 0.62 -22.02
CA PRO A 290 -19.31 -0.23 -21.98
C PRO A 290 -19.02 -1.73 -22.05
N ARG A 291 -17.88 -2.13 -22.63
CA ARG A 291 -17.45 -3.55 -22.70
C ARG A 291 -17.19 -4.17 -21.33
N TRP A 292 -16.90 -3.37 -20.30
CA TRP A 292 -16.45 -3.84 -18.98
C TRP A 292 -17.42 -3.50 -17.85
N THR A 293 -18.68 -3.17 -18.21
CA THR A 293 -19.78 -2.95 -17.25
C THR A 293 -20.98 -3.80 -17.65
N HIS A 294 -21.09 -4.97 -17.01
CA HIS A 294 -21.99 -6.03 -17.47
C HIS A 294 -22.51 -6.90 -16.32
N SER A 295 -23.57 -7.66 -16.59
CA SER A 295 -24.13 -8.59 -15.61
C SER A 295 -23.24 -9.81 -15.38
N LEU A 296 -23.43 -10.51 -14.26
CA LEU A 296 -22.71 -11.74 -13.92
C LEU A 296 -22.80 -12.80 -15.03
N SER A 297 -23.98 -13.05 -15.59
CA SER A 297 -24.12 -14.01 -16.69
C SER A 297 -23.31 -13.61 -17.94
N HIS A 298 -23.16 -12.32 -18.22
CA HIS A 298 -22.35 -11.84 -19.33
C HIS A 298 -20.86 -12.04 -19.06
N TRP A 299 -20.41 -11.77 -17.84
CA TRP A 299 -19.03 -12.05 -17.44
C TRP A 299 -18.70 -13.54 -17.53
N LYS A 300 -19.58 -14.43 -17.07
CA LYS A 300 -19.40 -15.89 -17.22
C LYS A 300 -19.20 -16.29 -18.70
N ARG A 301 -20.01 -15.75 -19.61
CA ARG A 301 -19.86 -15.97 -21.07
C ARG A 301 -18.55 -15.41 -21.64
N ASN A 302 -18.05 -14.29 -21.10
CA ASN A 302 -16.75 -13.75 -21.52
C ASN A 302 -15.62 -14.72 -21.18
N TYR A 303 -15.59 -15.27 -19.96
CA TYR A 303 -14.60 -16.27 -19.58
C TYR A 303 -14.76 -17.58 -20.35
N ASP A 304 -16.00 -18.03 -20.62
CA ASP A 304 -16.25 -19.18 -21.50
C ASP A 304 -15.53 -18.99 -22.83
N LYS A 305 -15.79 -17.85 -23.49
CA LYS A 305 -15.18 -17.52 -24.77
C LYS A 305 -13.65 -17.38 -24.69
N TRP A 306 -13.12 -16.76 -23.65
CA TRP A 306 -11.67 -16.58 -23.51
C TRP A 306 -10.92 -17.89 -23.28
N ILE A 307 -11.56 -18.85 -22.61
CA ILE A 307 -10.97 -20.15 -22.32
C ILE A 307 -11.16 -21.10 -23.51
N GLU A 308 -12.34 -21.16 -24.10
CA GLU A 308 -12.67 -22.12 -25.18
C GLU A 308 -12.16 -21.65 -26.55
N GLU A 309 -12.16 -20.35 -26.82
CA GLU A 309 -11.79 -19.75 -28.10
C GLU A 309 -10.75 -18.61 -27.94
N PRO A 310 -9.55 -18.91 -27.41
CA PRO A 310 -8.54 -17.88 -27.14
C PRO A 310 -8.01 -17.30 -28.46
N ASN A 311 -8.29 -16.01 -28.70
CA ASN A 311 -7.76 -15.26 -29.84
C ASN A 311 -6.39 -14.64 -29.47
N PRO A 312 -5.28 -14.99 -30.17
CA PRO A 312 -3.93 -14.47 -29.91
C PRO A 312 -3.85 -12.94 -29.78
N GLU A 313 -4.60 -12.18 -30.58
CA GLU A 313 -4.61 -10.71 -30.55
C GLU A 313 -5.29 -10.14 -29.30
N ALA A 314 -6.18 -10.92 -28.67
CA ALA A 314 -6.95 -10.51 -27.51
C ALA A 314 -6.39 -11.07 -26.18
N VAL A 315 -5.42 -12.00 -26.22
CA VAL A 315 -4.85 -12.67 -25.03
C VAL A 315 -4.33 -11.68 -24.02
N MET A 316 -3.59 -10.68 -24.46
CA MET A 316 -3.07 -9.64 -23.56
C MET A 316 -4.20 -9.01 -22.74
N ASN A 317 -5.29 -8.61 -23.40
CA ASN A 317 -6.41 -7.93 -22.76
C ASN A 317 -7.17 -8.86 -21.82
N PHE A 318 -7.48 -10.09 -22.23
CA PHE A 318 -8.24 -10.99 -21.35
C PHE A 318 -7.39 -11.54 -20.20
N SER A 319 -6.07 -11.69 -20.38
CA SER A 319 -5.17 -12.20 -19.33
C SER A 319 -5.18 -11.32 -18.08
N THR A 320 -5.34 -10.01 -18.26
CA THR A 320 -5.50 -9.02 -17.18
C THR A 320 -6.74 -9.28 -16.32
N PHE A 321 -7.81 -9.84 -16.90
CA PHE A 321 -9.02 -10.20 -16.16
C PHE A 321 -8.85 -11.44 -15.28
N PHE A 322 -7.79 -12.23 -15.44
CA PHE A 322 -7.44 -13.28 -14.48
C PHE A 322 -6.69 -12.72 -13.26
N ASP A 323 -6.42 -11.42 -13.24
CA ASP A 323 -5.93 -10.68 -12.08
C ASP A 323 -7.00 -9.73 -11.54
N CYS A 324 -8.26 -10.17 -11.50
CA CYS A 324 -9.35 -9.36 -10.97
C CYS A 324 -9.52 -9.53 -9.46
N ARG A 325 -9.81 -8.45 -8.75
CA ARG A 325 -10.08 -8.45 -7.31
C ARG A 325 -11.18 -7.47 -6.93
N LEU A 326 -12.00 -7.84 -5.95
CA LEU A 326 -13.03 -6.99 -5.36
C LEU A 326 -12.41 -5.75 -4.68
N ILE A 327 -12.95 -4.57 -4.99
CA ILE A 327 -12.68 -3.32 -4.27
C ILE A 327 -13.89 -2.89 -3.44
N TYR A 328 -15.07 -2.92 -4.06
CA TYR A 328 -16.33 -2.49 -3.44
C TYR A 328 -17.52 -3.32 -3.93
N GLY A 329 -18.50 -3.50 -3.07
CA GLY A 329 -19.77 -4.15 -3.39
C GLY A 329 -19.88 -5.57 -2.85
N ASP A 330 -20.64 -6.40 -3.54
CA ASP A 330 -21.11 -7.69 -3.04
C ASP A 330 -20.18 -8.85 -3.41
N GLU A 331 -19.48 -9.38 -2.40
CA GLU A 331 -18.50 -10.46 -2.57
C GLU A 331 -19.08 -11.72 -3.24
N GLU A 332 -20.37 -12.01 -3.06
CA GLU A 332 -20.98 -13.22 -3.63
C GLU A 332 -20.90 -13.23 -5.17
N LEU A 333 -21.03 -12.07 -5.81
CA LEU A 333 -20.98 -11.98 -7.28
C LEU A 333 -19.60 -12.34 -7.84
N ILE A 334 -18.52 -11.88 -7.18
CA ILE A 334 -17.17 -12.22 -7.61
C ILE A 334 -16.83 -13.67 -7.27
N THR A 335 -17.30 -14.20 -6.13
CA THR A 335 -17.14 -15.61 -5.77
C THR A 335 -17.81 -16.51 -6.81
N GLN A 336 -19.05 -16.22 -7.21
CA GLN A 336 -19.75 -16.99 -8.24
C GLN A 336 -19.07 -16.93 -9.62
N LEU A 337 -18.39 -15.83 -9.94
CA LEU A 337 -17.59 -15.72 -11.16
C LEU A 337 -16.33 -16.57 -11.06
N GLN A 338 -15.63 -16.51 -9.92
CA GLN A 338 -14.43 -17.30 -9.65
C GLN A 338 -14.71 -18.80 -9.69
N GLU A 339 -15.79 -19.27 -9.06
CA GLU A 339 -16.23 -20.67 -9.12
C GLU A 339 -16.48 -21.14 -10.55
N HIS A 340 -17.10 -20.27 -11.37
CA HIS A 340 -17.34 -20.55 -12.78
C HIS A 340 -16.02 -20.66 -13.57
N ILE A 341 -15.06 -19.77 -13.30
CA ILE A 341 -13.72 -19.82 -13.90
C ILE A 341 -13.01 -21.13 -13.52
N VAL A 342 -13.00 -21.52 -12.24
CA VAL A 342 -12.40 -22.80 -11.79
C VAL A 342 -13.01 -23.98 -12.54
N LYS A 343 -14.34 -24.01 -12.67
CA LYS A 343 -15.04 -25.06 -13.41
C LYS A 343 -14.56 -25.14 -14.87
N LYS A 344 -14.31 -24.01 -15.52
CA LYS A 344 -13.77 -23.97 -16.89
C LYS A 344 -12.29 -24.35 -16.96
N LEU A 345 -11.51 -24.00 -15.95
CA LEU A 345 -10.09 -24.38 -15.86
C LEU A 345 -9.85 -25.86 -15.54
N HIS A 346 -10.89 -26.62 -15.21
CA HIS A 346 -10.80 -28.07 -15.07
C HIS A 346 -10.59 -28.79 -16.42
N ASP A 347 -11.14 -28.25 -17.51
CA ASP A 347 -10.94 -28.76 -18.88
C ASP A 347 -10.87 -27.61 -19.91
N PRO A 348 -9.82 -26.76 -19.87
CA PRO A 348 -9.74 -25.53 -20.65
C PRO A 348 -9.17 -25.74 -22.06
N GLY A 349 -8.72 -26.96 -22.39
CA GLY A 349 -7.95 -27.28 -23.59
C GLY A 349 -6.50 -26.78 -23.56
N GLU A 350 -5.56 -27.56 -24.11
CA GLU A 350 -4.13 -27.19 -24.13
C GLU A 350 -3.84 -25.93 -24.96
N TYR A 351 -4.72 -25.59 -25.92
CA TYR A 351 -4.58 -24.39 -26.75
C TYR A 351 -4.69 -23.09 -25.93
N PHE A 352 -5.54 -23.04 -24.91
CA PHE A 352 -5.65 -21.89 -24.00
C PHE A 352 -4.34 -21.56 -23.30
N PHE A 353 -3.71 -22.55 -22.68
CA PHE A 353 -2.43 -22.35 -22.00
C PHE A 353 -1.30 -22.05 -22.99
N ALA A 354 -1.31 -22.64 -24.18
CA ALA A 354 -0.34 -22.29 -25.22
C ALA A 354 -0.46 -20.82 -25.64
N GLN A 355 -1.69 -20.28 -25.74
CA GLN A 355 -1.89 -18.86 -26.06
C GLN A 355 -1.42 -17.94 -24.93
N LEU A 356 -1.77 -18.24 -23.67
CA LEU A 356 -1.26 -17.49 -22.52
C LEU A 356 0.28 -17.53 -22.43
N ALA A 357 0.88 -18.70 -22.65
CA ALA A 357 2.33 -18.87 -22.66
C ALA A 357 3.00 -18.08 -23.79
N ASN A 358 2.44 -18.09 -25.01
CA ASN A 358 2.96 -17.28 -26.11
C ASN A 358 2.92 -15.78 -25.80
N ASN A 359 1.84 -15.29 -25.18
CA ASN A 359 1.74 -13.90 -24.73
C ASN A 359 2.83 -13.56 -23.70
N ALA A 360 3.02 -14.42 -22.70
CA ALA A 360 4.04 -14.24 -21.66
C ALA A 360 5.49 -14.26 -22.19
N LEU A 361 5.71 -14.86 -23.37
CA LEU A 361 7.00 -14.95 -24.04
C LEU A 361 7.29 -13.82 -25.02
N GLN A 362 6.36 -12.87 -25.23
CA GLN A 362 6.57 -11.74 -26.15
C GLN A 362 7.67 -10.77 -25.68
N TYR A 363 7.94 -10.71 -24.37
CA TYR A 363 8.95 -9.84 -23.79
C TYR A 363 10.19 -10.64 -23.41
N GLU A 364 11.30 -10.40 -24.11
CA GLU A 364 12.59 -10.99 -23.77
C GLU A 364 13.30 -10.18 -22.67
N PRO A 365 13.96 -10.85 -21.70
CA PRO A 365 14.77 -10.16 -20.71
C PRO A 365 15.88 -9.37 -21.42
N PRO A 366 16.27 -8.19 -20.90
CA PRO A 366 17.22 -7.32 -21.56
C PRO A 366 18.66 -7.84 -21.38
N LEU A 367 18.97 -9.01 -21.94
CA LEU A 367 20.32 -9.56 -22.02
C LEU A 367 20.88 -9.35 -23.44
N SER A 368 22.13 -8.92 -23.53
CA SER A 368 22.87 -8.87 -24.79
C SER A 368 23.60 -10.20 -25.02
N PHE A 369 23.98 -10.45 -26.28
CA PHE A 369 24.71 -11.65 -26.70
C PHE A 369 25.99 -11.92 -25.88
N PHE A 370 26.62 -10.87 -25.34
CA PHE A 370 27.80 -10.95 -24.48
C PHE A 370 27.48 -10.87 -22.98
N ARG A 371 26.27 -11.26 -22.55
CA ARG A 371 25.83 -11.21 -21.13
C ARG A 371 25.91 -9.80 -20.50
N GLY A 372 25.74 -8.76 -21.32
CA GLY A 372 25.51 -7.39 -20.90
C GLY A 372 24.01 -7.10 -20.76
N ILE A 373 23.63 -5.97 -20.15
CA ILE A 373 22.23 -5.54 -20.13
C ILE A 373 21.93 -4.86 -21.48
N LYS A 374 20.88 -5.29 -22.18
CA LYS A 374 20.41 -4.67 -23.42
C LYS A 374 19.75 -3.33 -23.08
N THR A 375 20.34 -2.25 -23.57
CA THR A 375 19.86 -0.88 -23.33
C THR A 375 19.37 -0.22 -24.60
N ILE A 376 18.50 0.76 -24.44
CA ILE A 376 18.16 1.75 -25.47
C ILE A 376 18.75 3.10 -25.05
N SER A 377 19.02 3.97 -26.03
CA SER A 377 19.42 5.35 -25.77
C SER A 377 18.19 6.21 -25.49
N LYS A 378 18.18 6.93 -24.37
CA LYS A 378 17.19 7.96 -24.06
C LYS A 378 17.95 9.25 -23.74
N GLY A 379 18.09 10.12 -24.74
CA GLY A 379 19.06 11.22 -24.71
C GLY A 379 20.49 10.66 -24.66
N GLU A 380 21.31 11.16 -23.74
CA GLU A 380 22.69 10.71 -23.53
C GLU A 380 22.79 9.45 -22.64
N LYS A 381 21.71 9.06 -21.96
CA LYS A 381 21.72 7.95 -20.99
C LYS A 381 21.41 6.61 -21.66
N LYS A 382 22.07 5.55 -21.18
CA LYS A 382 21.75 4.16 -21.52
C LYS A 382 20.78 3.59 -20.49
N VAL A 383 19.58 3.25 -20.94
CA VAL A 383 18.49 2.80 -20.07
C VAL A 383 17.93 1.45 -20.48
N PHE A 384 17.31 0.72 -19.55
CA PHE A 384 16.45 -0.42 -19.85
C PHE A 384 15.06 -0.24 -19.23
N ASN A 385 14.05 -0.88 -19.80
CA ASN A 385 12.68 -0.79 -19.28
C ASN A 385 12.43 -1.89 -18.24
N ILE A 386 12.33 -1.52 -16.96
CA ILE A 386 12.17 -2.48 -15.88
C ILE A 386 10.79 -3.15 -15.88
N LYS A 387 9.72 -2.45 -16.28
CA LYS A 387 8.38 -3.06 -16.41
C LYS A 387 8.43 -4.21 -17.41
N ARG A 388 9.03 -4.01 -18.59
CA ARG A 388 9.22 -5.07 -19.59
C ARG A 388 10.04 -6.24 -19.09
N ALA A 389 11.07 -5.99 -18.26
CA ALA A 389 11.88 -7.05 -17.67
C ALA A 389 11.09 -7.88 -16.63
N MET A 390 10.15 -7.26 -15.92
CA MET A 390 9.31 -7.91 -14.90
C MET A 390 8.11 -8.65 -15.49
N THR A 391 7.54 -8.18 -16.60
CA THR A 391 6.32 -8.74 -17.21
C THR A 391 6.36 -10.26 -17.39
N PRO A 392 7.46 -10.87 -17.88
CA PRO A 392 7.55 -12.32 -17.96
C PRO A 392 7.32 -13.01 -16.61
N LEU A 393 7.86 -12.52 -15.50
CA LEU A 393 7.65 -13.17 -14.19
C LEU A 393 6.16 -13.22 -13.84
N VAL A 394 5.45 -12.10 -14.00
CA VAL A 394 4.02 -12.00 -13.69
C VAL A 394 3.20 -12.94 -14.59
N ASP A 395 3.40 -12.84 -15.91
CA ASP A 395 2.56 -13.56 -16.87
C ASP A 395 2.80 -15.06 -16.83
N LEU A 396 4.06 -15.48 -16.69
CA LEU A 396 4.45 -16.89 -16.62
C LEU A 396 3.95 -17.55 -15.32
N VAL A 397 4.06 -16.85 -14.19
CA VAL A 397 3.50 -17.32 -12.91
C VAL A 397 1.97 -17.41 -12.99
N ARG A 398 1.30 -16.46 -13.66
CA ARG A 398 -0.15 -16.53 -13.92
C ARG A 398 -0.51 -17.78 -14.73
N VAL A 399 0.22 -18.09 -15.80
CA VAL A 399 -0.05 -19.29 -16.63
C VAL A 399 0.00 -20.56 -15.78
N TYR A 400 1.03 -20.71 -14.95
CA TYR A 400 1.14 -21.84 -14.02
C TYR A 400 -0.01 -21.83 -13.01
N ALA A 401 -0.28 -20.71 -12.34
CA ALA A 401 -1.35 -20.63 -11.36
C ALA A 401 -2.71 -21.09 -11.94
N LEU A 402 -3.06 -20.61 -13.14
CA LEU A 402 -4.29 -21.01 -13.83
C LEU A 402 -4.30 -22.50 -14.20
N ARG A 403 -3.15 -23.07 -14.61
CA ARG A 403 -3.02 -24.51 -14.93
C ARG A 403 -3.31 -25.42 -13.73
N TYR A 404 -3.04 -24.92 -12.53
CA TYR A 404 -3.27 -25.60 -11.26
C TYR A 404 -4.49 -25.02 -10.51
N GLN A 405 -5.35 -24.26 -11.19
CA GLN A 405 -6.60 -23.72 -10.66
C GLN A 405 -6.43 -22.81 -9.42
N ILE A 406 -5.25 -22.20 -9.28
CA ILE A 406 -4.93 -21.23 -8.23
C ILE A 406 -5.45 -19.85 -8.67
N LEU A 407 -6.50 -19.38 -8.00
CA LEU A 407 -7.11 -18.06 -8.27
C LEU A 407 -6.54 -16.89 -7.46
N ARG A 408 -5.45 -17.11 -6.72
CA ARG A 408 -4.67 -15.99 -6.15
C ARG A 408 -4.23 -15.06 -7.28
N THR A 409 -4.24 -13.75 -7.05
CA THR A 409 -3.87 -12.76 -8.06
C THR A 409 -2.43 -12.30 -7.89
N ASN A 410 -2.01 -12.04 -6.65
CA ASN A 410 -0.66 -11.57 -6.34
C ASN A 410 0.42 -12.57 -6.81
N THR A 411 1.47 -12.06 -7.46
CA THR A 411 2.55 -12.89 -8.04
C THR A 411 3.29 -13.66 -6.96
N GLY A 412 3.56 -13.04 -5.80
CA GLY A 412 4.20 -13.69 -4.66
C GLY A 412 3.33 -14.79 -4.04
N GLU A 413 2.03 -14.52 -3.84
CA GLU A 413 1.08 -15.53 -3.36
C GLU A 413 0.94 -16.71 -4.33
N ARG A 414 0.95 -16.45 -5.64
CA ARG A 414 0.96 -17.51 -6.66
C ARG A 414 2.22 -18.33 -6.61
N LEU A 415 3.39 -17.71 -6.48
CA LEU A 415 4.67 -18.40 -6.32
C LEU A 415 4.67 -19.31 -5.09
N GLN A 416 4.17 -18.81 -3.95
CA GLN A 416 4.01 -19.58 -2.73
C GLN A 416 3.08 -20.78 -2.94
N SER A 417 1.90 -20.54 -3.50
CA SER A 417 0.91 -21.60 -3.76
C SER A 417 1.45 -22.68 -4.70
N LEU A 418 2.19 -22.30 -5.75
CA LEU A 418 2.81 -23.22 -6.70
C LEU A 418 3.94 -24.05 -6.09
N MET A 419 4.65 -23.51 -5.10
CA MET A 419 5.63 -24.26 -4.32
C MET A 419 4.93 -25.25 -3.37
N ASP A 420 3.88 -24.82 -2.69
CA ASP A 420 3.11 -25.67 -1.76
C ASP A 420 2.49 -26.88 -2.51
N GLU A 421 2.01 -26.65 -3.74
CA GLU A 421 1.54 -27.69 -4.67
C GLU A 421 2.67 -28.50 -5.35
N LYS A 422 3.93 -28.25 -4.99
CA LYS A 422 5.15 -28.92 -5.52
C LYS A 422 5.32 -28.78 -7.04
N VAL A 423 4.68 -27.79 -7.65
CA VAL A 423 4.88 -27.42 -9.06
C VAL A 423 6.25 -26.77 -9.23
N PHE A 424 6.64 -25.93 -8.26
CA PHE A 424 7.96 -25.32 -8.17
C PHE A 424 8.76 -25.89 -7.00
N SER A 425 10.08 -25.98 -7.19
CA SER A 425 10.99 -26.30 -6.09
C SER A 425 11.14 -25.11 -5.14
N GLU A 426 11.57 -25.34 -3.90
CA GLU A 426 11.92 -24.25 -2.96
C GLU A 426 12.94 -23.29 -3.56
N LYS A 427 13.91 -23.83 -4.31
CA LYS A 427 14.90 -23.03 -5.02
C LYS A 427 14.25 -22.11 -6.05
N ASP A 428 13.33 -22.63 -6.86
CA ASP A 428 12.61 -21.83 -7.86
C ASP A 428 11.80 -20.72 -7.20
N TYR A 429 11.08 -21.05 -6.14
CA TYR A 429 10.33 -20.07 -5.36
C TYR A 429 11.23 -18.93 -4.86
N HIS A 430 12.34 -19.26 -4.20
CA HIS A 430 13.25 -18.24 -3.66
C HIS A 430 13.90 -17.39 -4.77
N GLU A 431 14.37 -17.99 -5.86
CA GLU A 431 14.98 -17.27 -6.98
C GLU A 431 13.97 -16.33 -7.66
N LEU A 432 12.73 -16.77 -7.90
CA LEU A 432 11.69 -15.97 -8.54
C LEU A 432 11.16 -14.86 -7.62
N MET A 433 10.91 -15.16 -6.35
CA MET A 433 10.49 -14.18 -5.34
C MET A 433 11.53 -13.06 -5.19
N GLN A 434 12.80 -13.43 -5.00
CA GLN A 434 13.88 -12.46 -4.85
C GLN A 434 14.04 -11.63 -6.13
N SER A 435 13.99 -12.27 -7.30
CA SER A 435 14.04 -11.59 -8.61
C SER A 435 12.93 -10.56 -8.77
N TYR A 436 11.68 -10.96 -8.49
CA TYR A 436 10.51 -10.11 -8.66
C TYR A 436 10.57 -8.89 -7.75
N TYR A 437 10.76 -9.11 -6.45
CA TYR A 437 10.74 -8.03 -5.46
C TYR A 437 11.98 -7.14 -5.52
N TYR A 438 13.14 -7.65 -5.97
CA TYR A 438 14.30 -6.80 -6.24
C TYR A 438 14.01 -5.81 -7.37
N LEU A 439 13.50 -6.29 -8.52
CA LEU A 439 13.13 -5.42 -9.64
C LEU A 439 12.01 -4.44 -9.24
N MET A 440 11.04 -4.89 -8.45
CA MET A 440 9.97 -4.03 -7.96
C MET A 440 10.49 -2.92 -7.05
N GLY A 441 11.41 -3.23 -6.13
CA GLY A 441 12.04 -2.23 -5.27
C GLY A 441 12.82 -1.18 -6.06
N MET A 442 13.58 -1.60 -7.07
CA MET A 442 14.27 -0.69 -7.99
C MET A 442 13.27 0.21 -8.75
N ARG A 443 12.18 -0.38 -9.24
CA ARG A 443 11.13 0.33 -9.97
C ARG A 443 10.47 1.40 -9.11
N LEU A 444 10.04 1.05 -7.90
CA LEU A 444 9.41 1.99 -6.97
C LEU A 444 10.36 3.10 -6.55
N LYS A 445 11.62 2.77 -6.23
CA LYS A 445 12.63 3.76 -5.84
C LYS A 445 12.91 4.77 -6.96
N ASN A 446 13.01 4.29 -8.20
CA ASN A 446 13.21 5.15 -9.37
C ASN A 446 12.01 6.08 -9.59
N GLN A 447 10.79 5.55 -9.55
CA GLN A 447 9.58 6.37 -9.73
C GLN A 447 9.42 7.40 -8.62
N ALA A 448 9.68 7.03 -7.38
CA ALA A 448 9.62 7.96 -6.25
C ALA A 448 10.66 9.07 -6.41
N HIS A 449 11.89 8.73 -6.82
CA HIS A 449 12.93 9.71 -7.07
C HIS A 449 12.53 10.72 -8.17
N GLN A 450 11.99 10.22 -9.28
CA GLN A 450 11.51 11.07 -10.39
C GLN A 450 10.46 12.07 -9.93
N ILE A 451 9.50 11.63 -9.11
CA ILE A 451 8.44 12.50 -8.59
C ILE A 451 8.98 13.50 -7.57
N MET A 452 9.80 13.04 -6.63
CA MET A 452 10.24 13.83 -5.47
C MET A 452 11.32 14.85 -5.84
N TYR A 453 12.33 14.42 -6.60
CA TYR A 453 13.54 15.21 -6.85
C TYR A 453 13.59 15.76 -8.26
N ASP A 454 13.30 14.93 -9.26
CA ASP A 454 13.36 15.36 -10.67
C ASP A 454 12.13 16.20 -11.07
N LYS A 455 11.05 16.14 -10.27
CA LYS A 455 9.75 16.79 -10.53
C LYS A 455 9.16 16.42 -11.89
N GLU A 456 9.39 15.18 -12.32
CA GLU A 456 8.93 14.61 -13.58
C GLU A 456 7.84 13.56 -13.36
N SER A 457 7.04 13.29 -14.40
CA SER A 457 6.14 12.14 -14.40
C SER A 457 6.93 10.82 -14.33
N PRO A 458 6.53 9.87 -13.48
CA PRO A 458 7.28 8.64 -13.30
C PRO A 458 7.23 7.78 -14.58
N ASP A 459 8.36 7.14 -14.91
CA ASP A 459 8.45 6.17 -16.00
C ASP A 459 8.96 4.79 -15.50
N ASN A 460 9.33 3.91 -16.44
CA ASN A 460 9.84 2.59 -16.13
C ASN A 460 11.27 2.40 -16.65
N PHE A 461 12.01 3.48 -16.92
CA PHE A 461 13.35 3.41 -17.48
C PHE A 461 14.40 3.60 -16.39
N ILE A 462 15.25 2.59 -16.21
CA ILE A 462 16.37 2.62 -15.26
C ILE A 462 17.65 2.92 -16.02
N SER A 463 18.38 3.95 -15.60
CA SER A 463 19.72 4.26 -16.11
C SER A 463 20.74 3.30 -15.52
N LEU A 464 21.62 2.75 -16.35
CA LEU A 464 22.72 1.91 -15.84
C LEU A 464 23.80 2.76 -15.12
N ASP A 465 23.94 4.02 -15.50
CA ASP A 465 24.96 4.92 -14.96
C ASP A 465 24.72 5.28 -13.49
N THR A 466 23.50 5.09 -13.00
CA THR A 466 23.11 5.34 -11.60
C THR A 466 23.24 4.10 -10.71
N LEU A 467 23.59 2.94 -11.29
CA LEU A 467 23.66 1.68 -10.56
C LEU A 467 25.09 1.37 -10.12
N THR A 468 25.22 0.80 -8.93
CA THR A 468 26.46 0.24 -8.43
C THR A 468 26.84 -1.03 -9.21
N LYS A 469 28.11 -1.42 -9.13
CA LYS A 469 28.59 -2.68 -9.73
C LYS A 469 27.85 -3.90 -9.18
N ILE A 470 27.50 -3.88 -7.89
CA ILE A 470 26.77 -4.97 -7.23
C ILE A 470 25.37 -5.08 -7.84
N GLU A 471 24.64 -3.98 -7.95
CA GLU A 471 23.30 -3.97 -8.55
C GLU A 471 23.31 -4.44 -10.00
N ILE A 472 24.31 -4.04 -10.79
CA ILE A 472 24.48 -4.51 -12.18
C ILE A 472 24.68 -6.04 -12.23
N VAL A 473 25.50 -6.60 -11.33
CA VAL A 473 25.70 -8.06 -11.26
C VAL A 473 24.42 -8.77 -10.83
N THR A 474 23.73 -8.26 -9.81
CA THR A 474 22.44 -8.79 -9.35
C THR A 474 21.40 -8.79 -10.47
N LEU A 475 21.26 -7.69 -11.22
CA LEU A 475 20.35 -7.61 -12.36
C LEU A 475 20.67 -8.65 -13.44
N LYS A 476 21.95 -8.87 -13.75
CA LYS A 476 22.35 -9.89 -14.72
C LYS A 476 21.97 -11.29 -14.28
N GLU A 477 22.13 -11.64 -13.00
CA GLU A 477 21.70 -12.94 -12.48
C GLU A 477 20.17 -13.07 -12.51
N ILE A 478 19.43 -12.02 -12.12
CA ILE A 478 17.96 -11.99 -12.20
C ILE A 478 17.48 -12.23 -13.65
N PHE A 479 18.10 -11.58 -14.64
CA PHE A 479 17.70 -11.78 -16.03
C PHE A 479 17.96 -13.20 -16.53
N LYS A 480 19.01 -13.88 -16.03
CA LYS A 480 19.22 -15.31 -16.33
C LYS A 480 18.15 -16.19 -15.69
N VAL A 481 17.73 -15.89 -14.45
CA VAL A 481 16.62 -16.60 -13.79
C VAL A 481 15.35 -16.47 -14.64
N ILE A 482 15.05 -15.28 -15.14
CA ILE A 482 13.90 -15.01 -16.01
C ILE A 482 14.03 -15.77 -17.34
N GLU A 483 15.19 -15.73 -17.99
CA GLU A 483 15.45 -16.44 -19.24
C GLU A 483 15.26 -17.96 -19.06
N ASN A 484 15.84 -18.54 -18.01
CA ASN A 484 15.66 -19.96 -17.68
C ASN A 484 14.19 -20.31 -17.42
N PHE A 485 13.44 -19.43 -16.76
CA PHE A 485 12.02 -19.62 -16.52
C PHE A 485 11.20 -19.58 -17.81
N GLN A 486 11.52 -18.68 -18.73
CA GLN A 486 10.91 -18.65 -20.07
C GLN A 486 11.19 -19.93 -20.87
N GLN A 487 12.41 -20.47 -20.80
CA GLN A 487 12.74 -21.74 -21.48
C GLN A 487 11.92 -22.91 -20.94
N ARG A 488 11.72 -22.98 -19.62
CA ARG A 488 10.85 -24.01 -19.02
C ARG A 488 9.42 -23.94 -19.54
N ILE A 489 8.87 -22.74 -19.70
CA ILE A 489 7.50 -22.56 -20.21
C ILE A 489 7.38 -22.94 -21.69
N LYS A 490 8.39 -22.65 -22.52
CA LYS A 490 8.42 -23.13 -23.91
C LYS A 490 8.33 -24.66 -23.98
N ILE A 491 8.99 -25.35 -23.06
CA ILE A 491 8.96 -26.83 -22.99
C ILE A 491 7.59 -27.31 -22.50
N VAL A 492 7.11 -26.77 -21.37
CA VAL A 492 5.89 -27.25 -20.70
C VAL A 492 4.63 -26.95 -21.50
N PHE A 493 4.47 -25.73 -22.01
CA PHE A 493 3.21 -25.27 -22.60
C PHE A 493 3.22 -25.20 -24.13
N LEU A 494 4.39 -25.11 -24.77
CA LEU A 494 4.49 -25.02 -26.24
C LEU A 494 5.07 -26.28 -26.88
N LYS A 495 5.56 -27.24 -26.09
CA LYS A 495 6.25 -28.46 -26.56
C LYS A 495 7.40 -28.15 -27.56
N LYS A 496 7.99 -26.95 -27.48
CA LYS A 496 9.13 -26.55 -28.30
C LYS A 496 10.41 -26.95 -27.57
N LEU A 497 11.06 -28.02 -28.03
CA LEU A 497 12.41 -28.40 -27.60
C LEU A 497 13.42 -27.61 -28.44
N PHE A 498 14.15 -26.69 -27.79
CA PHE A 498 15.29 -25.92 -28.31
C PHE A 498 15.12 -25.33 -29.72
N GLY A 499 14.78 -24.03 -29.78
CA GLY A 499 14.88 -23.20 -30.98
C GLY A 499 15.98 -22.17 -30.82
#